data_AF-A0A6C0IVH6-F1
#
_entry.id   AF-A0A6C0IVH6-F1
#
_cell.length_a   1.000
_cell.length_b   1.000
_cell.length_c   1.000
_cell.angle_alpha   90.00
_cell.angle_beta   90.00
_cell.angle_gamma   90.00
#
_symmetry.space_group_name_H-M   'P 1'
#
loop_
_entity.id
_entity.type
_entity.pdbx_description
1 polymer ?
#
loop_
_entity_poly.entity_id
_entity_poly.type
_entity_poly.pdbx_seq_one_letter_code
_entity_poly.pdbx_strand_id
1 'polypeptide(L)'
;MNYNYIINPYTNEKIEIDTLLGKSILNNYINQLGGAHKTRDLTQIEILEKKLDSVKNNKNIYVIVVRRYVPFKEFGHPFIFKGDNRVKASTSENVTYKTGMYIFLEKNLNGFKINEVISLSTGTEPARYITKKIAHISCGKDTISFSKVENAYKIIENTEKSITMELQFWGSNPCMPLSPNINTNVYLKISKNPSNINIDCKIGGTIFPSIELYVKNKKKNILLGSYETDKGKSTGPFLHLWLNNYIDLINISKKIKNYK
;
A
#
# COMPACT_ATOMS: atom_id res chain seq x y z
N MET A 1 -9.56 24.87 -1.80
CA MET A 1 -8.87 26.11 -2.21
C MET A 1 -7.93 25.76 -3.36
N ASN A 2 -7.94 26.53 -4.46
CA ASN A 2 -6.99 26.35 -5.57
C ASN A 2 -5.85 27.35 -5.36
N TYR A 3 -4.64 26.84 -5.08
CA TYR A 3 -3.46 27.67 -4.93
C TYR A 3 -2.75 27.77 -6.28
N ASN A 4 -2.48 28.99 -6.74
CA ASN A 4 -1.89 29.27 -8.05
C ASN A 4 -0.49 29.87 -7.96
N TYR A 5 0.07 29.97 -6.76
CA TYR A 5 1.39 30.57 -6.56
C TYR A 5 2.04 30.05 -5.27
N ILE A 6 3.36 30.17 -5.20
CA ILE A 6 4.16 30.03 -3.98
C ILE A 6 4.90 31.33 -3.71
N ILE A 7 5.15 31.64 -2.45
CA ILE A 7 6.05 32.73 -2.07
C ILE A 7 7.42 32.12 -1.82
N ASN A 8 8.43 32.59 -2.56
CA ASN A 8 9.81 32.20 -2.31
C ASN A 8 10.24 32.76 -0.94
N PRO A 9 10.60 31.93 0.05
CA PRO A 9 10.91 32.42 1.40
C PRO A 9 12.22 33.21 1.48
N TYR A 10 13.08 33.12 0.45
CA TYR A 10 14.37 33.84 0.42
C TYR A 10 14.27 35.19 -0.28
N THR A 11 13.44 35.30 -1.32
CA THR A 11 13.30 36.54 -2.11
C THR A 11 11.99 37.27 -1.81
N ASN A 12 11.06 36.64 -1.10
CA ASN A 12 9.67 37.08 -0.89
C ASN A 12 8.89 37.32 -2.20
N GLU A 13 9.39 36.80 -3.32
CA GLU A 13 8.73 36.93 -4.60
C GLU A 13 7.62 35.90 -4.75
N LYS A 14 6.53 36.35 -5.38
CA LYS A 14 5.41 35.51 -5.77
C LYS A 14 5.75 34.80 -7.08
N ILE A 15 5.85 33.48 -7.04
CA ILE A 15 6.06 32.65 -8.23
C ILE A 15 4.73 32.01 -8.60
N GLU A 16 4.20 32.36 -9.77
CA GLU A 16 2.98 31.76 -10.30
C GLU A 16 3.23 30.33 -10.80
N ILE A 17 2.23 29.48 -10.61
CA ILE A 17 2.29 28.06 -10.96
C ILE A 17 1.19 27.81 -11.97
N ASP A 18 1.57 27.84 -13.24
CA ASP A 18 0.60 27.88 -14.34
C ASP A 18 0.36 26.50 -14.95
N THR A 19 1.29 25.58 -14.72
CA THR A 19 1.20 24.22 -15.23
C THR A 19 0.25 23.37 -14.41
N LEU A 20 -0.51 22.49 -15.07
CA LEU A 20 -1.36 21.48 -14.40
C LEU A 20 -0.55 20.61 -13.45
N LEU A 21 0.69 20.26 -13.84
CA LEU A 21 1.63 19.52 -13.02
C LEU A 21 1.97 20.28 -11.74
N GLY A 22 2.38 21.55 -11.86
CA GLY A 22 2.73 22.39 -10.71
C GLY A 22 1.54 22.63 -9.78
N LYS A 23 0.33 22.82 -10.30
CA LYS A 23 -0.89 22.96 -9.49
C LYS A 23 -1.20 21.66 -8.73
N SER A 24 -1.01 20.50 -9.36
CA SER A 24 -1.16 19.19 -8.71
C SER A 24 -0.12 18.98 -7.61
N ILE A 25 1.15 19.35 -7.85
CA ILE A 25 2.24 19.37 -6.86
C ILE A 25 1.83 20.18 -5.64
N LEU A 26 1.39 21.43 -5.83
CA LEU A 26 1.07 22.34 -4.73
C LEU A 26 -0.15 21.89 -3.93
N ASN A 27 -1.21 21.45 -4.59
CA ASN A 27 -2.41 20.93 -3.92
C ASN A 27 -2.08 19.67 -3.10
N ASN A 28 -1.23 18.78 -3.62
CA ASN A 28 -0.76 17.63 -2.87
C ASN A 28 0.05 18.04 -1.64
N TYR A 29 0.95 19.03 -1.76
CA TYR A 29 1.74 19.53 -0.64
C TYR A 29 0.87 20.01 0.52
N ILE A 30 -0.12 20.85 0.22
CA ILE A 30 -0.98 21.49 1.23
C ILE A 30 -1.87 20.46 1.91
N ASN A 31 -2.40 19.50 1.15
CA ASN A 31 -3.19 18.40 1.72
C ASN A 31 -2.35 17.43 2.57
N GLN A 32 -1.02 17.41 2.41
CA GLN A 32 -0.10 16.52 3.13
C GLN A 32 0.52 17.13 4.39
N LEU A 33 0.40 18.44 4.63
CA LEU A 33 0.94 19.10 5.85
C LEU A 33 0.33 18.60 7.18
N GLY A 34 -0.63 17.67 7.13
CA GLY A 34 -1.10 16.89 8.29
C GLY A 34 -0.37 15.57 8.49
N GLY A 35 0.96 15.53 8.27
CA GLY A 35 1.79 14.32 8.39
C GLY A 35 1.39 13.46 9.60
N ALA A 36 1.19 12.16 9.38
CA ALA A 36 0.77 11.25 10.44
C ALA A 36 1.80 11.27 11.58
N HIS A 37 1.38 11.74 12.75
CA HIS A 37 2.17 11.63 13.97
C HIS A 37 2.55 10.16 14.22
N LYS A 38 3.84 9.90 14.47
CA LYS A 38 4.49 8.61 14.78
C LYS A 38 3.68 7.69 15.71
N THR A 39 2.92 8.26 16.64
CA THR A 39 2.05 7.53 17.58
C THR A 39 0.85 6.84 16.91
N ARG A 40 0.33 7.35 15.80
CA ARG A 40 -0.87 6.79 15.15
C ARG A 40 -0.58 5.50 14.37
N ASP A 41 0.61 5.39 13.77
CA ASP A 41 0.94 4.21 12.95
C ASP A 41 1.59 3.08 13.74
N LEU A 42 2.38 3.38 14.78
CA LEU A 42 2.87 2.34 15.71
C LEU A 42 1.72 1.65 16.45
N THR A 43 0.73 2.43 16.88
CA THR A 43 -0.48 1.87 17.50
C THR A 43 -1.29 1.03 16.51
N GLN A 44 -1.36 1.42 15.23
CA GLN A 44 -1.99 0.60 14.20
C GLN A 44 -1.24 -0.70 13.89
N ILE A 45 0.10 -0.69 13.92
CA ILE A 45 0.90 -1.91 13.79
C ILE A 45 0.63 -2.85 14.96
N GLU A 46 0.66 -2.35 16.20
CA GLU A 46 0.34 -3.16 17.38
C GLU A 46 -1.09 -3.71 17.35
N ILE A 47 -2.06 -2.91 16.89
CA ILE A 47 -3.45 -3.35 16.69
C ILE A 47 -3.52 -4.44 15.62
N LEU A 48 -2.80 -4.27 14.51
CA LEU A 48 -2.73 -5.27 13.44
C LEU A 48 -2.14 -6.57 13.96
N GLU A 49 -1.02 -6.53 14.68
CA GLU A 49 -0.36 -7.72 15.25
C GLU A 49 -1.30 -8.49 16.18
N LYS A 50 -1.96 -7.79 17.12
CA LYS A 50 -2.97 -8.39 18.00
C LYS A 50 -4.12 -9.04 17.23
N LYS A 51 -4.56 -8.45 16.12
CA LYS A 51 -5.62 -9.01 15.26
C LYS A 51 -5.13 -10.17 14.41
N LEU A 52 -3.90 -10.11 13.91
CA LEU A 52 -3.28 -11.22 13.19
C LEU A 52 -3.07 -12.43 14.10
N ASP A 53 -2.85 -12.21 15.40
CA ASP A 53 -2.81 -13.27 16.42
C ASP A 53 -4.20 -13.84 16.70
N SER A 54 -5.25 -13.02 16.75
CA SER A 54 -6.62 -13.54 16.93
C SER A 54 -7.06 -14.46 15.77
N VAL A 55 -6.58 -14.19 14.53
CA VAL A 55 -6.80 -15.07 13.37
C VAL A 55 -6.17 -16.46 13.55
N LYS A 56 -5.04 -16.58 14.27
CA LYS A 56 -4.42 -17.89 14.56
C LYS A 56 -5.35 -18.80 15.37
N ASN A 57 -6.34 -18.23 16.06
CA ASN A 57 -7.27 -19.00 16.89
C ASN A 57 -8.58 -19.34 16.18
N ASN A 58 -8.98 -18.63 15.11
CA ASN A 58 -10.26 -18.82 14.44
C ASN A 58 -10.12 -19.41 13.01
N LYS A 59 -10.63 -20.63 12.80
CA LYS A 59 -10.59 -21.33 11.49
C LYS A 59 -11.46 -20.66 10.42
N ASN A 60 -12.41 -19.81 10.80
CA ASN A 60 -13.36 -19.16 9.90
C ASN A 60 -12.88 -17.80 9.40
N ILE A 61 -11.78 -17.28 9.94
CA ILE A 61 -11.22 -15.99 9.52
C ILE A 61 -10.14 -16.21 8.49
N TYR A 62 -10.27 -15.47 7.39
CA TYR A 62 -9.28 -15.31 6.33
C TYR A 62 -8.83 -13.86 6.34
N VAL A 63 -7.52 -13.64 6.17
CA VAL A 63 -6.97 -12.30 5.98
C VAL A 63 -6.44 -12.22 4.56
N ILE A 64 -7.07 -11.38 3.74
CA ILE A 64 -6.54 -11.06 2.42
C ILE A 64 -5.55 -9.90 2.62
N VAL A 65 -4.32 -10.10 2.15
CA VAL A 65 -3.24 -9.15 2.36
C VAL A 65 -2.69 -8.73 1.01
N VAL A 66 -2.70 -7.42 0.76
CA VAL A 66 -2.08 -6.80 -0.42
C VAL A 66 -0.97 -5.89 0.07
N ARG A 67 0.25 -6.05 -0.43
CA ARG A 67 1.40 -5.21 -0.04
C ARG A 67 2.16 -4.72 -1.25
N ARG A 68 2.69 -3.51 -1.13
CA ARG A 68 3.55 -2.85 -2.11
C ARG A 68 4.95 -2.71 -1.54
N TYR A 69 5.96 -3.25 -2.19
CA TYR A 69 7.32 -3.31 -1.66
C TYR A 69 8.36 -2.97 -2.72
N VAL A 70 9.42 -2.27 -2.31
CA VAL A 70 10.53 -1.89 -3.17
C VAL A 70 11.57 -3.01 -3.15
N PRO A 71 11.82 -3.70 -4.28
CA PRO A 71 12.67 -4.89 -4.27
C PRO A 71 14.17 -4.59 -4.08
N PHE A 72 14.56 -3.32 -4.16
CA PHE A 72 15.95 -2.88 -4.12
C PHE A 72 16.43 -2.59 -2.70
N LYS A 73 17.75 -2.59 -2.50
CA LYS A 73 18.37 -2.09 -1.25
C LYS A 73 18.17 -0.57 -1.11
N GLU A 74 18.35 0.15 -2.21
CA GLU A 74 18.22 1.61 -2.28
C GLU A 74 17.45 2.00 -3.56
N PHE A 75 16.72 3.12 -3.51
CA PHE A 75 15.98 3.64 -4.66
C PHE A 75 15.79 5.17 -4.62
N GLY A 76 15.48 5.79 -5.77
CA GLY A 76 14.93 7.16 -5.81
C GLY A 76 15.88 8.32 -6.08
N HIS A 77 16.96 8.13 -6.86
CA HIS A 77 17.91 9.20 -7.15
C HIS A 77 17.22 10.51 -7.62
N PRO A 78 17.65 11.69 -7.12
CA PRO A 78 18.77 11.93 -6.19
C PRO A 78 18.43 11.72 -4.70
N PHE A 79 17.16 11.49 -4.37
CA PHE A 79 16.67 11.31 -3.01
C PHE A 79 16.66 9.82 -2.65
N ILE A 80 17.79 9.33 -2.14
CA ILE A 80 17.99 7.89 -1.99
C ILE A 80 17.37 7.39 -0.69
N PHE A 81 16.39 6.51 -0.83
CA PHE A 81 15.67 5.83 0.26
C PHE A 81 16.08 4.35 0.34
N LYS A 82 15.97 3.78 1.53
CA LYS A 82 16.08 2.33 1.72
C LYS A 82 14.85 1.62 1.15
N GLY A 83 15.08 0.70 0.23
CA GLY A 83 14.03 -0.22 -0.21
C GLY A 83 13.87 -1.39 0.77
N ASP A 84 12.99 -2.33 0.43
CA ASP A 84 12.68 -3.50 1.25
C ASP A 84 13.66 -4.66 1.01
N ASN A 85 14.60 -4.48 0.08
CA ASN A 85 15.71 -5.38 -0.21
C ASN A 85 15.30 -6.85 -0.39
N ARG A 86 14.19 -7.08 -1.10
CA ARG A 86 13.66 -8.41 -1.38
C ARG A 86 13.26 -8.52 -2.84
N VAL A 87 13.92 -9.41 -3.58
CA VAL A 87 13.74 -9.55 -5.03
C VAL A 87 12.42 -10.25 -5.39
N LYS A 88 11.83 -10.98 -4.44
CA LYS A 88 10.61 -11.77 -4.66
C LYS A 88 9.52 -11.42 -3.64
N ALA A 89 8.28 -11.69 -4.03
CA ALA A 89 7.15 -11.65 -3.13
C ALA A 89 7.33 -12.63 -1.97
N SER A 90 6.76 -12.27 -0.82
CA SER A 90 6.81 -13.05 0.41
C SER A 90 5.46 -13.05 1.08
N THR A 91 5.13 -14.15 1.74
CA THR A 91 3.95 -14.27 2.59
C THR A 91 4.27 -14.13 4.07
N SER A 92 5.53 -13.85 4.43
CA SER A 92 5.94 -13.64 5.82
C SER A 92 5.38 -12.31 6.35
N GLU A 93 5.00 -12.28 7.62
CA GLU A 93 4.48 -11.08 8.29
C GLU A 93 5.60 -10.08 8.63
N ASN A 94 6.83 -10.56 8.79
CA ASN A 94 7.96 -9.76 9.26
C ASN A 94 8.71 -9.05 8.13
N VAL A 95 8.19 -9.07 6.89
CA VAL A 95 8.83 -8.38 5.77
C VAL A 95 8.32 -6.95 5.68
N THR A 96 9.19 -6.03 5.29
CA THR A 96 8.84 -4.63 5.12
C THR A 96 8.12 -4.39 3.79
N TYR A 97 7.34 -3.30 3.77
CA TYR A 97 6.56 -2.82 2.64
C TYR A 97 6.23 -1.33 2.78
N LYS A 98 6.02 -0.64 1.66
CA LYS A 98 5.74 0.79 1.64
C LYS A 98 4.27 1.13 1.88
N THR A 99 3.37 0.33 1.31
CA THR A 99 1.93 0.43 1.59
C THR A 99 1.33 -0.96 1.61
N GLY A 100 0.32 -1.18 2.45
CA GLY A 100 -0.37 -2.46 2.52
C GLY A 100 -1.78 -2.32 3.06
N MET A 101 -2.61 -3.30 2.72
CA MET A 101 -4.02 -3.40 3.11
C MET A 101 -4.33 -4.85 3.53
N TYR A 102 -5.06 -4.97 4.62
CA TYR A 102 -5.43 -6.19 5.31
C TYR A 102 -6.95 -6.24 5.44
N ILE A 103 -7.57 -7.27 4.88
CA ILE A 103 -9.03 -7.43 4.90
C ILE A 103 -9.34 -8.68 5.71
N PHE A 104 -9.99 -8.48 6.85
CA PHE A 104 -10.43 -9.54 7.73
C PHE A 104 -11.80 -10.03 7.27
N LEU A 105 -11.81 -11.20 6.66
CA LEU A 105 -12.99 -11.82 6.10
C LEU A 105 -13.38 -13.03 6.95
N GLU A 106 -14.57 -13.00 7.52
CA GLU A 106 -15.16 -14.12 8.24
C GLU A 106 -16.08 -14.92 7.32
N LYS A 107 -15.87 -16.23 7.28
CA LYS A 107 -16.75 -17.19 6.63
C LYS A 107 -17.80 -17.67 7.62
N ASN A 108 -19.08 -17.53 7.28
CA ASN A 108 -20.20 -18.06 8.05
C ASN A 108 -21.15 -18.88 7.17
N LEU A 109 -22.23 -19.40 7.75
CA LEU A 109 -23.24 -20.18 7.02
C LEU A 109 -23.89 -19.34 5.91
N ASN A 110 -24.11 -18.05 6.18
CA ASN A 110 -24.80 -17.09 5.31
C ASN A 110 -23.86 -16.40 4.30
N GLY A 111 -22.61 -16.86 4.17
CA GLY A 111 -21.65 -16.34 3.20
C GLY A 111 -20.39 -15.77 3.85
N PHE A 112 -19.96 -14.62 3.35
CA PHE A 112 -18.77 -13.94 3.84
C PHE A 112 -19.13 -12.58 4.43
N LYS A 113 -18.49 -12.24 5.54
CA LYS A 113 -18.61 -10.96 6.21
C LYS A 113 -17.24 -10.31 6.29
N ILE A 114 -17.15 -9.05 5.84
CA ILE A 114 -15.97 -8.22 6.10
C ILE A 114 -16.10 -7.72 7.52
N ASN A 115 -15.19 -8.16 8.39
CA ASN A 115 -15.15 -7.68 9.77
C ASN A 115 -14.42 -6.34 9.84
N GLU A 116 -13.34 -6.20 9.07
CA GLU A 116 -12.52 -5.00 9.09
C GLU A 116 -11.59 -4.90 7.88
N VAL A 117 -11.23 -3.67 7.55
CA VAL A 117 -10.16 -3.34 6.61
C VAL A 117 -9.17 -2.40 7.30
N ILE A 118 -7.89 -2.80 7.33
CA ILE A 118 -6.80 -2.02 7.93
C ILE A 118 -5.78 -1.75 6.83
N SER A 119 -5.31 -0.52 6.71
CA SER A 119 -4.22 -0.17 5.79
C SER A 119 -3.12 0.59 6.52
N LEU A 120 -1.87 0.25 6.23
CA LEU A 120 -0.71 0.83 6.89
C LEU A 120 0.58 0.68 6.07
N SER A 121 1.67 1.21 6.61
CA SER A 121 3.02 1.21 6.04
C SER A 121 4.01 0.67 7.07
N THR A 122 5.08 -0.01 6.65
CA THR A 122 6.22 -0.29 7.56
C THR A 122 7.28 0.82 7.51
N GLY A 123 6.97 1.91 6.81
CA GLY A 123 7.80 3.10 6.77
C GLY A 123 8.80 3.18 5.62
N THR A 124 9.29 4.40 5.46
CA THR A 124 10.31 4.81 4.51
C THR A 124 11.45 5.43 5.29
N GLU A 125 12.68 5.01 4.98
CA GLU A 125 13.89 5.54 5.60
C GLU A 125 14.79 6.18 4.53
N PRO A 126 15.25 7.43 4.74
CA PRO A 126 16.30 8.02 3.91
C PRO A 126 17.64 7.29 4.12
N ALA A 127 18.28 6.86 3.03
CA ALA A 127 19.52 6.07 3.08
C ALA A 127 20.79 6.93 3.19
N ARG A 128 20.85 8.06 2.48
CA ARG A 128 22.06 8.89 2.37
C ARG A 128 21.97 10.21 3.13
N TYR A 129 23.12 10.77 3.48
CA TYR A 129 23.22 12.00 4.28
C TYR A 129 22.40 13.18 3.72
N ILE A 130 22.52 13.46 2.41
CA ILE A 130 21.77 14.54 1.76
C ILE A 130 20.27 14.26 1.85
N THR A 131 19.85 13.03 1.55
CA THR A 131 18.44 12.62 1.65
C THR A 131 17.93 12.71 3.09
N LYS A 132 18.74 12.34 4.08
CA LYS A 132 18.40 12.48 5.51
C LYS A 132 18.18 13.94 5.88
N LYS A 133 19.07 14.85 5.47
CA LYS A 133 18.91 16.30 5.72
C LYS A 133 17.62 16.84 5.15
N ILE A 134 17.27 16.45 3.92
CA ILE A 134 16.05 16.93 3.25
C ILE A 134 14.81 16.29 3.85
N ALA A 135 14.85 14.97 4.09
CA ALA A 135 13.79 14.24 4.77
C ALA A 135 13.51 14.82 6.15
N HIS A 136 14.53 15.25 6.91
CA HIS A 136 14.32 15.86 8.22
C HIS A 136 13.45 17.12 8.19
N ILE A 137 13.46 17.87 7.08
CA ILE A 137 12.60 19.05 6.90
C ILE A 137 11.13 18.61 6.77
N SER A 138 10.86 17.53 6.06
CA SER A 138 9.50 17.10 5.73
C SER A 138 8.89 16.12 6.74
N CYS A 139 9.68 15.19 7.26
CA CYS A 139 9.22 14.08 8.10
C CYS A 139 9.85 14.07 9.52
N GLY A 140 10.61 15.10 9.88
CA GLY A 140 11.23 15.27 11.20
C GLY A 140 12.55 14.50 11.38
N LYS A 141 13.18 14.62 12.55
CA LYS A 141 14.49 13.99 12.86
C LYS A 141 14.46 12.46 12.94
N ASP A 142 13.30 11.85 12.76
CA ASP A 142 13.14 10.40 12.81
C ASP A 142 13.77 9.73 11.59
N THR A 143 14.38 8.56 11.82
CA THR A 143 15.03 7.79 10.74
C THR A 143 14.03 7.01 9.90
N ILE A 144 12.81 6.77 10.40
CA ILE A 144 11.75 6.04 9.70
C ILE A 144 10.46 6.84 9.80
N SER A 145 9.83 7.08 8.65
CA SER A 145 8.56 7.80 8.57
C SER A 145 7.53 6.96 7.86
N PHE A 146 6.29 7.00 8.35
CA PHE A 146 5.22 6.12 7.91
C PHE A 146 4.28 6.84 6.94
N SER A 147 3.95 6.19 5.82
CA SER A 147 2.95 6.70 4.90
C SER A 147 1.58 6.61 5.55
N LYS A 148 0.80 7.70 5.51
CA LYS A 148 -0.64 7.60 5.71
C LYS A 148 -1.22 6.78 4.55
N VAL A 149 -1.71 5.58 4.83
CA VAL A 149 -2.31 4.71 3.82
C VAL A 149 -3.82 4.78 3.93
N GLU A 150 -4.44 5.42 2.94
CA GLU A 150 -5.88 5.49 2.82
C GLU A 150 -6.38 4.30 2.01
N ASN A 151 -7.63 3.89 2.28
CA ASN A 151 -8.25 2.78 1.59
C ASN A 151 -9.74 3.04 1.37
N ALA A 152 -10.26 2.37 0.35
CA ALA A 152 -11.67 2.28 0.04
C ALA A 152 -11.97 0.86 -0.43
N TYR A 153 -13.17 0.38 -0.14
CA TYR A 153 -13.65 -0.86 -0.71
C TYR A 153 -15.15 -0.77 -1.02
N LYS A 154 -15.57 -1.54 -2.02
CA LYS A 154 -16.95 -1.65 -2.44
C LYS A 154 -17.28 -3.13 -2.60
N ILE A 155 -18.34 -3.58 -1.91
CA ILE A 155 -18.93 -4.89 -2.15
C ILE A 155 -19.82 -4.75 -3.39
N ILE A 156 -19.47 -5.48 -4.46
CA ILE A 156 -20.24 -5.50 -5.71
C ILE A 156 -21.38 -6.51 -5.59
N GLU A 157 -21.07 -7.68 -5.03
CA GLU A 157 -22.00 -8.78 -4.88
C GLU A 157 -21.68 -9.53 -3.59
N ASN A 158 -22.69 -9.86 -2.79
CA ASN A 158 -22.54 -10.74 -1.65
C ASN A 158 -23.73 -11.70 -1.59
N THR A 159 -23.45 -12.96 -1.88
CA THR A 159 -24.41 -14.05 -1.80
C THR A 159 -23.98 -15.01 -0.71
N GLU A 160 -24.85 -15.97 -0.38
CA GLU A 160 -24.45 -17.05 0.49
C GLU A 160 -23.21 -17.78 -0.02
N LYS A 161 -23.00 -17.88 -1.34
CA LYS A 161 -21.91 -18.67 -1.91
C LYS A 161 -20.67 -17.86 -2.27
N SER A 162 -20.77 -16.56 -2.45
CA SER A 162 -19.65 -15.76 -2.93
C SER A 162 -19.71 -14.32 -2.48
N ILE A 163 -18.54 -13.71 -2.37
CA ILE A 163 -18.39 -12.26 -2.24
C ILE A 163 -17.49 -11.74 -3.35
N THR A 164 -17.93 -10.68 -4.01
CA THR A 164 -17.20 -9.95 -5.04
C THR A 164 -17.00 -8.53 -4.55
N MET A 165 -15.76 -8.05 -4.59
CA MET A 165 -15.37 -6.74 -4.07
C MET A 165 -14.33 -6.06 -4.94
N GLU A 166 -14.42 -4.74 -4.98
CA GLU A 166 -13.36 -3.84 -5.42
C GLU A 166 -12.69 -3.25 -4.20
N LEU A 167 -11.36 -3.24 -4.23
CA LEU A 167 -10.52 -2.77 -3.15
C LEU A 167 -9.52 -1.79 -3.73
N GLN A 168 -9.30 -0.69 -3.02
CA GLN A 168 -8.34 0.31 -3.42
C GLN A 168 -7.61 0.83 -2.19
N PHE A 169 -6.30 1.01 -2.31
CA PHE A 169 -5.53 1.74 -1.30
C PHE A 169 -4.42 2.56 -1.94
N TRP A 170 -4.05 3.64 -1.27
CA TRP A 170 -3.04 4.57 -1.72
C TRP A 170 -2.28 5.18 -0.56
N GLY A 171 -1.01 5.52 -0.79
CA GLY A 171 -0.19 6.24 0.17
C GLY A 171 0.99 6.92 -0.52
N SER A 172 1.34 8.11 -0.07
CA SER A 172 2.50 8.89 -0.55
C SER A 172 3.76 8.58 0.26
N ASN A 173 4.94 8.97 -0.24
CA ASN A 173 6.16 8.95 0.55
C ASN A 173 6.11 10.10 1.58
N PRO A 174 6.11 9.80 2.88
CA PRO A 174 5.97 10.81 3.93
C PRO A 174 7.15 11.77 4.01
N CYS A 175 8.34 11.37 3.54
CA CYS A 175 9.52 12.21 3.53
C CYS A 175 9.66 13.01 2.22
N MET A 176 8.72 12.86 1.28
CA MET A 176 8.66 13.63 0.04
C MET A 176 7.23 14.10 -0.19
N PRO A 177 6.84 15.28 0.33
CA PRO A 177 5.48 15.81 0.27
C PRO A 177 4.89 16.00 -1.14
N LEU A 178 5.73 15.93 -2.17
CA LEU A 178 5.35 16.05 -3.58
C LEU A 178 5.35 14.70 -4.29
N SER A 179 5.67 13.61 -3.59
CA SER A 179 5.59 12.30 -4.21
C SER A 179 4.12 11.93 -4.47
N PRO A 180 3.80 11.44 -5.67
CA PRO A 180 2.47 10.93 -5.96
C PRO A 180 2.23 9.65 -5.19
N ASN A 181 0.97 9.31 -5.03
CA ASN A 181 0.58 8.13 -4.30
C ASN A 181 0.97 6.85 -5.03
N ILE A 182 1.35 5.83 -4.26
CA ILE A 182 1.39 4.45 -4.71
C ILE A 182 -0.06 3.94 -4.73
N ASN A 183 -0.73 4.05 -5.88
CA ASN A 183 -2.10 3.57 -6.03
C ASN A 183 -2.12 2.07 -6.34
N THR A 184 -3.02 1.34 -5.68
CA THR A 184 -3.26 -0.09 -5.90
C THR A 184 -4.75 -0.36 -5.99
N ASN A 185 -5.15 -1.08 -7.04
CA ASN A 185 -6.53 -1.52 -7.26
C ASN A 185 -6.56 -3.05 -7.29
N VAL A 186 -7.52 -3.64 -6.58
CA VAL A 186 -7.72 -5.09 -6.55
C VAL A 186 -9.19 -5.39 -6.73
N TYR A 187 -9.50 -6.15 -7.78
CA TYR A 187 -10.79 -6.80 -7.93
C TYR A 187 -10.65 -8.22 -7.37
N LEU A 188 -11.59 -8.62 -6.51
CA LEU A 188 -11.52 -9.90 -5.82
C LEU A 188 -12.89 -10.57 -5.82
N LYS A 189 -12.93 -11.81 -6.28
CA LYS A 189 -14.09 -12.70 -6.16
C LYS A 189 -13.70 -13.92 -5.36
N ILE A 190 -14.41 -14.15 -4.27
CA ILE A 190 -14.21 -15.28 -3.37
C ILE A 190 -15.47 -16.12 -3.40
N SER A 191 -15.34 -17.39 -3.75
CA SER A 191 -16.47 -18.31 -3.83
C SER A 191 -16.24 -19.51 -2.91
N LYS A 192 -17.26 -19.89 -2.13
CA LYS A 192 -17.24 -21.07 -1.28
C LYS A 192 -17.76 -22.27 -2.05
N ASN A 193 -17.01 -23.35 -2.01
CA ASN A 193 -17.49 -24.69 -2.33
C ASN A 193 -17.47 -25.54 -1.04
N PRO A 194 -18.18 -26.68 -1.00
CA PRO A 194 -18.21 -27.54 0.19
C PRO A 194 -16.80 -27.92 0.70
N SER A 195 -15.85 -28.13 -0.21
CA SER A 195 -14.50 -28.62 0.10
C SER A 195 -13.38 -27.61 -0.15
N ASN A 196 -13.66 -26.42 -0.69
CA ASN A 196 -12.63 -25.42 -0.99
C ASN A 196 -13.19 -23.99 -1.01
N ILE A 197 -12.27 -23.02 -1.02
CA ILE A 197 -12.54 -21.63 -1.38
C ILE A 197 -11.79 -21.36 -2.68
N ASN A 198 -12.50 -20.81 -3.66
CA ASN A 198 -11.90 -20.30 -4.88
C ASN A 198 -11.70 -18.79 -4.71
N ILE A 199 -10.51 -18.32 -5.06
CA ILE A 199 -10.19 -16.89 -5.07
C ILE A 199 -9.74 -16.54 -6.48
N ASP A 200 -10.54 -15.69 -7.12
CA ASP A 200 -10.22 -15.06 -8.39
C ASP A 200 -9.90 -13.60 -8.12
N CYS A 201 -8.80 -13.11 -8.68
CA CYS A 201 -8.31 -11.78 -8.42
C CYS A 201 -7.81 -11.12 -9.70
N LYS A 202 -8.02 -9.80 -9.79
CA LYS A 202 -7.30 -8.94 -10.71
C LYS A 202 -6.59 -7.84 -9.93
N ILE A 203 -5.30 -7.65 -10.21
CA ILE A 203 -4.47 -6.65 -9.53
C ILE A 203 -4.01 -5.63 -10.56
N GLY A 204 -4.16 -4.34 -10.25
CA GLY A 204 -3.66 -3.24 -11.05
C GLY A 204 -3.23 -2.06 -10.18
N GLY A 205 -2.88 -0.96 -10.83
CA GLY A 205 -2.39 0.24 -10.16
C GLY A 205 -1.04 0.67 -10.69
N THR A 206 -0.30 1.41 -9.88
CA THR A 206 1.00 1.98 -10.27
C THR A 206 2.04 0.88 -10.61
N ILE A 207 2.95 1.11 -11.55
CA ILE A 207 4.02 0.15 -11.91
C ILE A 207 5.14 0.00 -10.88
N PHE A 208 5.19 0.93 -9.93
CA PHE A 208 6.21 0.98 -8.90
C PHE A 208 5.55 1.27 -7.54
N PRO A 209 5.92 0.58 -6.47
CA PRO A 209 6.91 -0.48 -6.39
C PRO A 209 6.31 -1.86 -6.79
N SER A 210 6.93 -2.98 -6.42
CA SER A 210 6.36 -4.32 -6.63
C SER A 210 5.08 -4.53 -5.83
N ILE A 211 4.24 -5.49 -6.21
CA ILE A 211 3.04 -5.88 -5.46
C ILE A 211 3.03 -7.38 -5.17
N GLU A 212 2.46 -7.72 -4.02
CA GLU A 212 2.10 -9.09 -3.67
C GLU A 212 0.70 -9.13 -3.06
N LEU A 213 -0.03 -10.19 -3.40
CA LEU A 213 -1.31 -10.52 -2.83
C LEU A 213 -1.26 -11.95 -2.30
N TYR A 214 -1.66 -12.14 -1.06
CA TYR A 214 -1.78 -13.46 -0.47
C TYR A 214 -2.98 -13.54 0.46
N VAL A 215 -3.38 -14.76 0.78
CA VAL A 215 -4.37 -15.01 1.82
C VAL A 215 -3.71 -15.76 2.96
N LYS A 216 -4.00 -15.30 4.18
CA LYS A 216 -3.62 -15.95 5.43
C LYS A 216 -4.86 -16.56 6.06
N ASN A 217 -4.70 -17.76 6.60
CA ASN A 217 -5.63 -18.34 7.56
C ASN A 217 -4.83 -18.97 8.72
N LYS A 218 -5.52 -19.55 9.69
CA LYS A 218 -4.89 -20.26 10.82
C LYS A 218 -3.80 -21.26 10.42
N LYS A 219 -3.91 -21.91 9.25
CA LYS A 219 -3.05 -23.04 8.88
C LYS A 219 -1.84 -22.62 8.05
N LYS A 220 -1.99 -21.66 7.13
CA LYS A 220 -0.92 -21.24 6.23
C LYS A 220 -1.20 -19.91 5.56
N ASN A 221 -0.14 -19.33 5.02
CA ASN A 221 -0.20 -18.20 4.11
C ASN A 221 -0.02 -18.73 2.68
N ILE A 222 -0.85 -18.27 1.75
CA ILE A 222 -0.86 -18.73 0.36
C ILE A 222 -0.71 -17.50 -0.53
N LEU A 223 0.43 -17.37 -1.21
CA LEU A 223 0.61 -16.36 -2.24
C LEU A 223 -0.42 -16.59 -3.33
N LEU A 224 -1.25 -15.59 -3.64
CA LEU A 224 -2.22 -15.65 -4.72
C LEU A 224 -1.55 -15.19 -6.01
N GLY A 225 -0.88 -14.04 -5.98
CA GLY A 225 0.00 -13.61 -7.05
C GLY A 225 0.84 -12.39 -6.68
N SER A 226 1.70 -12.01 -7.59
CA SER A 226 2.62 -10.89 -7.43
C SER A 226 2.96 -10.26 -8.77
N TYR A 227 3.53 -9.06 -8.70
CA TYR A 227 4.20 -8.41 -9.81
C TYR A 227 5.47 -7.77 -9.27
N GLU A 228 6.60 -8.13 -9.88
CA GLU A 228 7.92 -7.64 -9.55
C GLU A 228 8.32 -6.56 -10.55
N THR A 229 8.59 -5.35 -10.05
CA THR A 229 9.09 -4.26 -10.88
C THR A 229 10.61 -4.29 -10.91
N ASP A 230 11.20 -4.16 -12.10
CA ASP A 230 12.62 -3.86 -12.31
C ASP A 230 12.86 -2.34 -12.45
N LYS A 231 11.78 -1.57 -12.58
CA LYS A 231 11.78 -0.11 -12.73
C LYS A 231 11.90 0.60 -11.39
N GLY A 232 12.28 1.88 -11.42
CA GLY A 232 12.34 2.71 -10.21
C GLY A 232 13.57 2.53 -9.34
N LYS A 233 14.52 1.64 -9.69
CA LYS A 233 15.79 1.52 -8.96
C LYS A 233 16.55 2.85 -8.93
N SER A 234 16.83 3.42 -10.10
CA SER A 234 17.57 4.68 -10.20
C SER A 234 16.68 5.91 -10.05
N THR A 235 15.39 5.82 -10.36
CA THR A 235 14.50 6.99 -10.50
C THR A 235 13.45 7.11 -9.39
N GLY A 236 13.16 6.00 -8.70
CA GLY A 236 12.15 5.87 -7.66
C GLY A 236 10.77 6.41 -8.05
N PRO A 237 10.02 6.97 -7.09
CA PRO A 237 8.62 7.34 -7.30
C PRO A 237 8.45 8.49 -8.30
N PHE A 238 9.46 9.35 -8.49
CA PHE A 238 9.31 10.59 -9.27
C PHE A 238 9.10 10.35 -10.77
N LEU A 239 9.81 9.41 -11.38
CA LEU A 239 9.61 9.15 -12.82
C LEU A 239 8.45 8.18 -13.07
N HIS A 240 8.31 7.16 -12.21
CA HIS A 240 7.41 6.04 -12.52
C HIS A 240 5.99 6.23 -12.04
N LEU A 241 5.75 7.07 -11.03
CA LEU A 241 4.38 7.32 -10.54
C LEU A 241 3.72 8.55 -11.18
N TRP A 242 4.50 9.55 -11.61
CA TRP A 242 3.97 10.77 -12.24
C TRP A 242 3.49 10.56 -13.68
N LEU A 243 4.10 9.63 -14.40
CA LEU A 243 3.80 9.39 -15.82
C LEU A 243 2.57 8.50 -16.06
N ASN A 244 1.70 8.31 -15.05
CA ASN A 244 0.55 7.40 -15.13
C ASN A 244 0.92 6.02 -15.71
N ASN A 245 2.11 5.51 -15.35
CA ASN A 245 2.47 4.17 -15.72
C ASN A 245 1.69 3.22 -14.81
N TYR A 246 0.65 2.61 -15.39
CA TYR A 246 -0.19 1.61 -14.74
C TYR A 246 0.18 0.21 -15.22
N ILE A 247 0.08 -0.75 -14.32
CA ILE A 247 0.04 -2.16 -14.68
C ILE A 247 -1.43 -2.49 -14.94
N ASP A 248 -1.69 -3.08 -16.10
CA ASP A 248 -3.01 -3.63 -16.41
C ASP A 248 -3.38 -4.75 -15.43
N LEU A 249 -4.67 -5.02 -15.34
CA LEU A 249 -5.24 -6.03 -14.45
C LEU A 249 -4.66 -7.42 -14.69
N ILE A 250 -3.75 -7.88 -13.82
CA ILE A 250 -3.18 -9.24 -13.85
C ILE A 250 -4.22 -10.21 -13.31
N ASN A 251 -4.72 -11.12 -14.15
CA ASN A 251 -5.68 -12.14 -13.74
C ASN A 251 -4.98 -13.30 -13.01
N ILE A 252 -5.47 -13.60 -11.80
CA ILE A 252 -4.97 -14.66 -10.94
C ILE A 252 -6.17 -15.49 -10.47
N SER A 253 -6.10 -16.82 -10.62
CA SER A 253 -7.10 -17.74 -10.06
C SER A 253 -6.41 -18.82 -9.23
N LYS A 254 -6.86 -19.01 -7.97
CA LYS A 254 -6.37 -20.10 -7.10
C LYS A 254 -7.51 -20.79 -6.35
N LYS A 255 -7.40 -22.12 -6.28
CA LYS A 255 -8.25 -22.97 -5.44
C LYS A 255 -7.54 -23.31 -4.14
N ILE A 256 -8.21 -23.09 -3.01
CA ILE A 256 -7.67 -23.36 -1.66
C ILE A 256 -8.55 -24.42 -1.01
N LYS A 257 -8.00 -25.62 -0.81
CA LYS A 257 -8.72 -26.70 -0.11
C LYS A 257 -9.10 -26.25 1.31
N ASN A 258 -10.38 -26.44 1.67
CA ASN A 258 -10.85 -26.32 3.04
C ASN A 258 -10.32 -27.53 3.80
N TYR A 259 -9.26 -27.34 4.56
CA TYR A 259 -8.78 -28.39 5.45
C TYR A 259 -9.71 -28.40 6.67
N LYS A 260 -10.48 -29.47 6.87
CA LYS A 260 -11.25 -29.71 8.10
C LYS A 260 -10.32 -29.62 9.34
#